data_AF-A0A4Q5WPV7-F1
#
_entry.id   AF-A0A4Q5WPV7-F1
#
_cell.length_a   1.000
_cell.length_b   1.000
_cell.length_c   1.000
_cell.angle_alpha   90.00
_cell.angle_beta   90.00
_cell.angle_gamma   90.00
#
_symmetry.space_group_name_H-M   'P 1'
#
loop_
_entity.id
_entity.type
_entity.pdbx_description
1 polymer ?
#
loop_
_entity_poly.entity_id
_entity_poly.type
_entity_poly.pdbx_seq_one_letter_code
_entity_poly.pdbx_strand_id
1 'polypeptide(L)'
;MIALQEKQALELLPALKRRWGGWIAPGLRSLLLSQTADWVQVELSFNDARGSDGHTRCFYLDFIGDDNGPLFRPQHDIVDNACTFVDLDGITLSQCFHDLFNPAAEAELDRIYQDWWLKEKGGEENVLMG
;
A
#
# COMPACT_ATOMS: atom_id res chain seq x y z
N MET A 1 33.06 1.37 -13.88
CA MET A 1 32.67 0.60 -12.68
C MET A 1 31.23 0.95 -12.40
N ILE A 2 30.32 -0.02 -12.47
CA ILE A 2 28.92 0.18 -12.07
C ILE A 2 28.94 0.06 -10.55
N ALA A 3 28.70 1.16 -9.83
CA ALA A 3 28.50 1.09 -8.40
C ALA A 3 27.28 0.21 -8.15
N LEU A 4 27.46 -0.91 -7.45
CA LEU A 4 26.35 -1.66 -6.87
C LEU A 4 25.63 -0.70 -5.92
N GLN A 5 24.47 -0.20 -6.31
CA GLN A 5 23.64 0.61 -5.42
C GLN A 5 23.24 -0.26 -4.22
N GLU A 6 23.50 0.20 -3.02
CA GLU A 6 23.17 -0.52 -1.79
C GLU A 6 21.64 -0.50 -1.61
N LYS A 7 21.01 -1.68 -1.68
CA LYS A 7 19.58 -1.85 -1.42
C LYS A 7 19.34 -1.79 0.08
N GLN A 8 18.56 -0.81 0.54
CA GLN A 8 18.04 -0.75 1.90
C GLN A 8 16.69 -1.49 1.96
N ALA A 9 16.35 -2.09 3.09
CA ALA A 9 15.06 -2.75 3.31
C ALA A 9 14.59 -2.65 4.77
N LEU A 10 13.28 -2.49 4.96
CA LEU A 10 12.61 -2.44 6.26
C LEU A 10 11.37 -3.35 6.26
N GLU A 11 11.23 -4.15 7.30
CA GLU A 11 10.03 -4.97 7.54
C GLU A 11 8.96 -4.13 8.25
N LEU A 12 7.79 -4.02 7.61
CA LEU A 12 6.70 -3.15 8.04
C LEU A 12 5.47 -3.93 8.52
N LEU A 13 5.38 -5.24 8.29
CA LEU A 13 4.20 -6.02 8.69
C LEU A 13 3.86 -5.87 10.19
N PRO A 14 4.82 -5.83 11.15
CA PRO A 14 4.50 -5.59 12.55
C PRO A 14 3.89 -4.21 12.81
N ALA A 15 4.32 -3.18 12.09
CA ALA A 15 3.74 -1.84 12.19
C ALA A 15 2.32 -1.82 11.60
N LEU A 16 2.14 -2.43 10.44
CA LEU A 16 0.86 -2.47 9.76
C LEU A 16 -0.19 -3.29 10.54
N LYS A 17 0.21 -4.43 11.12
CA LYS A 17 -0.65 -5.24 12.02
C LYS A 17 -1.03 -4.51 13.31
N ARG A 18 -0.20 -3.59 13.82
CA ARG A 18 -0.58 -2.75 14.97
C ARG A 18 -1.70 -1.77 14.64
N ARG A 19 -1.71 -1.22 13.41
CA ARG A 19 -2.72 -0.25 12.95
C ARG A 19 -4.01 -0.92 12.51
N TRP A 20 -3.90 -1.96 11.68
CA TRP A 20 -5.05 -2.58 10.99
C TRP A 20 -5.46 -3.93 11.58
N GLY A 21 -4.65 -4.51 12.46
CA GLY A 21 -5.02 -5.70 13.23
C GLY A 21 -5.47 -6.87 12.36
N GLY A 22 -6.65 -7.40 12.69
CA GLY A 22 -7.26 -8.54 12.00
C GLY A 22 -7.70 -8.26 10.57
N TRP A 23 -7.62 -7.01 10.08
CA TRP A 23 -7.96 -6.67 8.70
C TRP A 23 -6.87 -7.08 7.72
N ILE A 24 -5.62 -7.21 8.17
CA ILE A 24 -4.52 -7.68 7.33
C ILE A 24 -4.75 -9.14 6.93
N ALA A 25 -4.42 -9.48 5.68
CA ALA A 25 -4.59 -10.83 5.16
C ALA A 25 -3.85 -11.86 6.05
N PRO A 26 -4.53 -12.92 6.53
CA PRO A 26 -3.93 -13.89 7.45
C PRO A 26 -2.78 -14.68 6.81
N GLY A 27 -2.78 -14.81 5.48
CA GLY A 27 -1.71 -15.44 4.72
C GLY A 27 -0.46 -14.57 4.55
N LEU A 28 -0.52 -13.26 4.85
CA LEU A 28 0.62 -12.35 4.68
C LEU A 28 1.65 -12.59 5.78
N ARG A 29 2.86 -13.01 5.38
CA ARG A 29 3.96 -13.39 6.28
C ARG A 29 4.99 -12.28 6.45
N SER A 30 5.20 -11.47 5.42
CA SER A 30 6.22 -10.41 5.40
C SER A 30 5.77 -9.31 4.44
N LEU A 31 6.05 -8.07 4.84
CA LEU A 31 5.85 -6.87 4.06
C LEU A 31 7.14 -6.05 4.15
N LEU A 32 7.96 -6.12 3.11
CA LEU A 32 9.24 -5.42 3.05
C LEU A 32 9.13 -4.18 2.19
N LEU A 33 9.37 -3.01 2.76
CA LEU A 33 9.66 -1.82 1.97
C LEU A 33 11.16 -1.82 1.65
N SER A 34 11.50 -1.75 0.37
CA SER A 34 12.87 -1.71 -0.10
C SER A 34 13.13 -0.49 -0.95
N GLN A 35 14.36 0.00 -0.92
CA GLN A 35 14.76 1.22 -1.61
C GLN A 35 16.17 1.12 -2.17
N THR A 36 16.37 1.73 -3.33
CA THR A 36 17.68 2.02 -3.92
C THR A 36 17.78 3.52 -4.23
N ALA A 37 18.80 3.95 -4.97
CA ALA A 37 18.89 5.35 -5.41
C ALA A 37 17.85 5.70 -6.49
N ASP A 38 17.26 4.70 -7.15
CA ASP A 38 16.41 4.90 -8.33
C ASP A 38 14.93 4.55 -8.07
N TRP A 39 14.62 3.73 -7.07
CA TRP A 39 13.25 3.28 -6.81
C TRP A 39 12.97 2.99 -5.33
N VAL A 40 11.68 3.02 -5.01
CA VAL A 40 11.11 2.51 -3.75
C VAL A 40 10.07 1.45 -4.14
N GLN A 41 10.09 0.29 -3.47
CA GLN A 41 9.14 -0.79 -3.72
C GLN A 41 8.63 -1.38 -2.40
N VAL A 42 7.48 -2.04 -2.45
CA VAL A 42 7.03 -2.95 -1.40
C VAL A 42 6.93 -4.38 -1.91
N GLU A 43 7.35 -5.34 -1.10
CA GLU A 43 7.30 -6.77 -1.39
C GLU A 43 6.36 -7.44 -0.39
N LEU A 44 5.25 -7.98 -0.88
CA LEU A 44 4.28 -8.76 -0.10
C LEU A 44 4.59 -10.24 -0.28
N SER A 45 4.91 -10.94 0.80
CA SER A 45 5.15 -12.39 0.75
C SER A 45 4.06 -13.14 1.51
N PHE A 46 3.49 -14.15 0.89
CA PHE A 46 2.40 -14.94 1.44
C PHE A 46 2.86 -16.37 1.73
N ASN A 47 2.23 -17.02 2.71
CA ASN A 47 2.34 -18.47 2.88
C ASN A 47 1.43 -19.17 1.85
N ASP A 48 1.85 -20.31 1.33
CA ASP A 48 0.92 -21.18 0.61
C ASP A 48 -0.01 -21.93 1.58
N ALA A 49 -1.03 -22.60 1.04
CA ALA A 49 -1.99 -23.40 1.83
C ALA A 49 -1.35 -24.57 2.61
N ARG A 50 -0.06 -24.86 2.41
CA ARG A 50 0.70 -25.95 3.03
C ARG A 50 1.79 -25.44 3.99
N GLY A 51 1.93 -24.13 4.16
CA GLY A 51 2.94 -23.51 5.03
C GLY A 51 4.35 -23.45 4.42
N SER A 52 4.51 -23.68 3.12
CA SER A 52 5.76 -23.47 2.38
C SER A 52 5.93 -22.00 1.94
N ASP A 53 7.11 -21.66 1.40
CA ASP A 53 7.34 -20.42 0.65
C ASP A 53 6.24 -20.27 -0.41
N GLY A 54 5.30 -19.35 -0.15
CA GLY A 54 4.23 -19.04 -1.07
C GLY A 54 4.69 -18.07 -2.15
N HIS A 55 3.76 -17.27 -2.65
CA HIS A 55 4.06 -16.31 -3.70
C HIS A 55 4.47 -14.95 -3.11
N THR A 56 5.30 -14.22 -3.85
CA THR A 56 5.70 -12.84 -3.55
C THR A 56 5.20 -11.91 -4.64
N ARG A 57 4.64 -10.78 -4.24
CA ARG A 57 4.24 -9.70 -5.14
C ARG A 57 5.09 -8.46 -4.85
N CYS A 58 5.64 -7.85 -5.88
CA CYS A 58 6.48 -6.65 -5.76
C CYS A 58 5.78 -5.48 -6.46
N PHE A 59 5.72 -4.32 -5.81
CA PHE A 59 5.07 -3.12 -6.31
C PHE A 59 6.03 -1.94 -6.17
N TYR A 60 6.37 -1.28 -7.28
CA TYR A 60 7.05 0.02 -7.25
C TYR A 60 6.08 1.09 -6.76
N LEU A 61 6.53 2.03 -5.94
CA LEU A 61 5.65 2.98 -5.25
C LEU A 61 5.56 4.36 -5.92
N ASP A 62 6.16 4.54 -7.09
CA ASP A 62 6.20 5.80 -7.85
C ASP A 62 4.84 6.24 -8.38
N PHE A 63 3.88 5.31 -8.48
CA PHE A 63 2.50 5.61 -8.91
C PHE A 63 1.63 6.22 -7.81
N ILE A 64 2.04 6.15 -6.54
CA ILE A 64 1.29 6.72 -5.42
C ILE A 64 1.79 8.15 -5.20
N GLY A 65 0.90 9.11 -5.44
CA GLY A 65 1.22 10.53 -5.41
C GLY A 65 0.02 11.39 -5.03
N ASP A 66 0.30 12.65 -4.74
CA ASP A 66 -0.68 13.72 -4.59
C ASP A 66 -0.43 14.82 -5.64
N ASP A 67 -1.09 15.97 -5.48
CA ASP A 67 -0.91 17.13 -6.37
C ASP A 67 0.55 17.65 -6.43
N ASN A 68 1.39 17.28 -5.47
CA ASN A 68 2.80 17.66 -5.37
C ASN A 68 3.75 16.56 -5.93
N GLY A 69 3.19 15.48 -6.46
CA GLY A 69 3.91 14.37 -7.11
C GLY A 69 4.00 13.11 -6.26
N PRO A 70 4.99 12.23 -6.53
CA PRO A 70 5.10 10.95 -5.83
C PRO A 70 5.36 11.12 -4.34
N LEU A 71 4.60 10.38 -3.52
CA LEU A 71 4.76 10.33 -2.06
C LEU A 71 6.05 9.60 -1.67
N PHE A 72 6.42 8.58 -2.44
CA PHE A 72 7.61 7.77 -2.19
C PHE A 72 8.74 8.21 -3.10
N ARG A 73 9.85 8.65 -2.50
CA ARG A 73 11.01 9.14 -3.25
C ARG A 73 12.27 8.37 -2.86
N PRO A 74 13.05 7.86 -3.84
CA PRO A 74 14.30 7.16 -3.56
C PRO A 74 15.37 8.02 -2.85
N GLN A 75 15.20 9.34 -2.86
CA GLN A 75 16.09 10.29 -2.20
C GLN A 75 15.71 10.57 -0.73
N HIS A 76 14.52 10.13 -0.28
CA HIS A 76 14.13 10.23 1.13
C HIS A 76 14.85 9.17 1.96
N ASP A 77 14.93 9.40 3.28
CA ASP A 77 15.34 8.34 4.19
C ASP A 77 14.33 7.17 4.11
N ILE A 78 14.82 5.92 4.17
CA ILE A 78 13.95 4.75 4.08
C ILE A 78 12.93 4.69 5.23
N VAL A 79 13.26 5.26 6.40
CA VAL A 79 12.34 5.39 7.54
C VAL A 79 11.21 6.37 7.20
N ASP A 80 11.47 7.47 6.50
CA ASP A 80 10.44 8.42 6.08
C ASP A 80 9.47 7.78 5.07
N ASN A 81 10.00 7.03 4.09
CA ASN A 81 9.19 6.24 3.17
C ASN A 81 8.37 5.15 3.92
N ALA A 82 8.96 4.49 4.91
CA ALA A 82 8.26 3.51 5.75
C ALA A 82 7.12 4.12 6.57
N CYS A 83 7.35 5.28 7.20
CA CYS A 83 6.32 6.02 7.92
C CYS A 83 5.18 6.41 6.98
N THR A 84 5.52 6.98 5.81
CA THR A 84 4.56 7.36 4.77
C THR A 84 3.69 6.16 4.35
N PHE A 85 4.30 4.99 4.13
CA PHE A 85 3.56 3.76 3.77
C PHE A 85 2.59 3.33 4.88
N VAL A 86 3.05 3.30 6.13
CA VAL A 86 2.22 2.90 7.28
C VAL A 86 1.08 3.90 7.53
N ASP A 87 1.29 5.16 7.13
CA ASP A 87 0.34 6.24 7.30
C ASP A 87 -0.73 6.37 6.21
N LEU A 88 -0.54 5.69 5.07
CA LEU A 88 -1.58 5.58 4.05
C LEU A 88 -2.91 5.11 4.64
N ASP A 89 -3.99 5.68 4.12
CA ASP A 89 -5.33 5.26 4.49
C ASP A 89 -5.65 3.86 3.92
N GLY A 90 -6.66 3.22 4.52
CA GLY A 90 -7.03 1.86 4.14
C GLY A 90 -7.54 1.75 2.69
N ILE A 91 -8.19 2.79 2.17
CA ILE A 91 -8.70 2.79 0.78
C ILE A 91 -7.52 2.81 -0.18
N THR A 92 -6.59 3.75 0.00
CA THR A 92 -5.36 3.81 -0.83
C THR A 92 -4.61 2.49 -0.78
N LEU A 93 -4.41 1.93 0.42
CA LEU A 93 -3.74 0.64 0.58
C LEU A 93 -4.48 -0.50 -0.15
N SER A 94 -5.81 -0.56 -0.04
CA SER A 94 -6.63 -1.62 -0.67
C SER A 94 -6.65 -1.51 -2.19
N GLN A 95 -6.72 -0.29 -2.74
CA GLN A 95 -6.73 -0.08 -4.19
C GLN A 95 -5.35 -0.28 -4.82
N CYS A 96 -4.28 0.00 -4.09
CA CYS A 96 -2.92 -0.09 -4.61
C CYS A 96 -2.28 -1.46 -4.42
N PHE A 97 -2.67 -2.21 -3.37
CA PHE A 97 -2.05 -3.45 -2.96
C PHE A 97 -3.10 -4.55 -2.74
N HIS A 98 -3.54 -5.16 -3.83
CA HIS A 98 -4.43 -6.32 -3.76
C HIS A 98 -3.87 -7.43 -2.87
N ASP A 99 -4.74 -8.10 -2.11
CA ASP A 99 -4.43 -9.16 -1.14
C ASP A 99 -3.70 -8.68 0.13
N LEU A 100 -3.50 -7.38 0.33
CA LEU A 100 -2.94 -6.84 1.57
C LEU A 100 -3.93 -7.01 2.74
N PHE A 101 -5.21 -6.79 2.47
CA PHE A 101 -6.29 -6.95 3.43
C PHE A 101 -6.98 -8.31 3.21
N ASN A 102 -7.67 -8.78 4.24
CA ASN A 102 -8.54 -9.95 4.10
C ASN A 102 -9.81 -9.57 3.31
N PRO A 103 -10.53 -10.55 2.72
CA PRO A 103 -11.67 -10.25 1.86
C PRO A 103 -12.80 -9.46 2.52
N ALA A 104 -13.00 -9.60 3.84
CA ALA A 104 -14.03 -8.85 4.55
C ALA A 104 -13.64 -7.37 4.72
N ALA A 105 -12.36 -7.10 4.98
CA ALA A 105 -11.83 -5.75 5.05
C ALA A 105 -11.79 -5.08 3.67
N GLU A 106 -11.37 -5.80 2.62
CA GLU A 106 -11.42 -5.30 1.23
C GLU A 106 -12.84 -4.92 0.83
N ALA A 107 -13.82 -5.79 1.08
CA ALA A 107 -15.23 -5.50 0.75
C ALA A 107 -15.77 -4.25 1.48
N GLU A 108 -15.38 -4.03 2.75
CA GLU A 108 -15.77 -2.84 3.50
C GLU A 108 -15.09 -1.57 2.96
N LEU A 109 -13.80 -1.63 2.63
CA LEU A 109 -13.05 -0.51 2.06
C LEU A 109 -13.57 -0.14 0.67
N ASP A 110 -13.90 -1.12 -0.16
CA ASP A 110 -14.54 -0.92 -1.46
C ASP A 110 -15.91 -0.26 -1.30
N ARG A 111 -16.72 -0.71 -0.34
CA ARG A 111 -18.02 -0.10 -0.05
C ARG A 111 -17.87 1.38 0.34
N ILE A 112 -16.91 1.70 1.22
CA ILE A 112 -16.62 3.07 1.64
C ILE A 112 -16.16 3.93 0.44
N TYR A 113 -15.27 3.39 -0.40
CA TYR A 113 -14.80 4.07 -1.60
C TYR A 113 -15.93 4.40 -2.57
N GLN A 114 -16.82 3.44 -2.83
CA GLN A 114 -17.98 3.65 -3.70
C GLN A 114 -18.96 4.68 -3.12
N ASP A 115 -19.22 4.62 -1.80
CA ASP A 115 -20.09 5.60 -1.12
C ASP A 115 -19.52 7.03 -1.18
N TRP A 116 -18.20 7.18 -1.03
CA TRP A 116 -17.52 8.46 -1.18
C TRP A 116 -17.60 8.97 -2.62
N TRP A 117 -17.27 8.12 -3.59
CA TRP A 117 -17.33 8.45 -5.02
C TRP A 117 -18.73 8.91 -5.46
N LEU A 118 -19.77 8.19 -5.03
CA LEU A 118 -21.17 8.54 -5.31
C LEU A 118 -21.59 9.87 -4.67
N LYS A 119 -21.06 10.21 -3.49
CA LYS A 119 -21.34 11.51 -2.85
C LYS A 119 -20.65 12.67 -3.56
N GLU A 120 -19.40 12.49 -3.99
CA GLU A 120 -18.68 13.54 -4.72
C GLU A 120 -19.28 13.77 -6.12
N LYS A 121 -19.60 12.70 -6.84
CA LYS A 121 -20.18 12.81 -8.20
C LYS A 121 -21.67 13.14 -8.20
N GLY A 122 -22.43 12.62 -7.24
CA GLY A 122 -23.86 12.92 -7.08
C GLY A 122 -24.14 14.35 -6.56
N GLY A 123 -23.13 15.04 -6.03
CA GLY A 123 -23.20 16.46 -5.69
C GLY A 123 -23.10 17.40 -6.91
N GLU A 124 -22.50 16.94 -8.02
CA GLU A 124 -22.35 17.76 -9.24
C GLU A 124 -23.64 17.83 -10.08
N GLU A 125 -24.54 16.84 -9.97
CA GLU A 125 -25.82 16.83 -10.72
C GLU A 125 -26.92 17.73 -10.12
N ASN A 126 -26.79 18.16 -8.85
CA ASN A 126 -27.78 19.02 -8.19
C ASN A 126 -27.49 20.53 -8.29
N VAL A 127 -26.39 20.95 -8.91
CA VAL A 127 -26.02 22.37 -9.04
C VAL A 127 -26.43 22.97 -10.41
N LEU A 128 -26.89 22.15 -11.37
CA LEU A 128 -27.32 22.60 -12.70
C LEU A 128 -28.85 22.68 -12.87
N MET A 129 -29.63 22.42 -11.83
CA MET A 129 -31.10 22.54 -11.83
C MET A 129 -31.62 23.37 -10.64
N GLY A 130 -30.92 24.46 -10.30
CA GLY A 130 -31.34 25.47 -9.33
C GLY A 130 -31.28 26.88 -9.90
#